data_AF-A0A2N5Z3K9-F1
#
_entry.id   AF-A0A2N5Z3K9-F1
#
_cell.length_a   1.000
_cell.length_b   1.000
_cell.length_c   1.000
_cell.angle_alpha   90.00
_cell.angle_beta   90.00
_cell.angle_gamma   90.00
#
_symmetry.space_group_name_H-M   'P 1'
#
loop_
_entity.id
_entity.type
_entity.pdbx_description
1 polymer ?
#
loop_
_entity_poly.entity_id
_entity_poly.type
_entity_poly.pdbx_seq_one_letter_code
_entity_poly.pdbx_strand_id
1 'polypeptide(L)'
;MTDPINTGLEIAENSLNLIDKLIDKIDKYKQIKKDTTTFLRLLYLEVLGNLEILNVIDFKAYKTLKPNDPNIKSLIKLLCTNVSEAIFYKEDDTKNAGLYEKLRKQGQVKNRERKLMKLEDGQERLVKGKFIYENVLQAISFTVVKIDLLRELSNLKDEELEILKPIKIDVRLLNINQRLLMIKSSLDKMPEVKEMAR
;
A
#
# COMPACT_ATOMS: atom_id res chain seq x y z
N MET A 1 -37.67 -7.71 -1.06
CA MET A 1 -37.20 -8.06 0.30
C MET A 1 -36.20 -9.18 0.14
N THR A 2 -34.91 -8.87 0.14
CA THR A 2 -33.83 -9.86 0.04
C THR A 2 -33.50 -10.36 1.44
N ASP A 3 -33.49 -11.68 1.60
CA ASP A 3 -33.40 -12.36 2.89
C ASP A 3 -32.07 -12.08 3.61
N PRO A 4 -32.09 -11.68 4.89
CA PRO A 4 -30.89 -11.43 5.70
C PRO A 4 -29.99 -12.68 5.86
N ILE A 5 -30.54 -13.87 5.61
CA ILE A 5 -29.81 -15.15 5.66
C ILE A 5 -28.85 -15.29 4.48
N ASN A 6 -29.24 -14.85 3.27
CA ASN A 6 -28.36 -14.91 2.09
C ASN A 6 -27.18 -13.94 2.20
N THR A 7 -27.41 -12.78 2.82
CA THR A 7 -26.34 -11.80 3.09
C THR A 7 -25.36 -12.32 4.15
N GLY A 8 -25.85 -13.07 5.15
CA GLY A 8 -25.00 -13.71 6.16
C GLY A 8 -24.12 -14.82 5.61
N LEU A 9 -24.64 -15.63 4.68
CA LEU A 9 -23.89 -16.69 3.99
C LEU A 9 -22.82 -16.11 3.04
N GLU A 10 -23.16 -15.09 2.23
CA GLU A 10 -22.20 -14.43 1.35
C GLU A 10 -21.06 -13.74 2.13
N ILE A 11 -21.35 -13.13 3.29
CA ILE A 11 -20.32 -12.52 4.15
C ILE A 11 -19.42 -13.59 4.78
N ALA A 12 -19.98 -14.72 5.21
CA ALA A 12 -19.21 -15.83 5.77
C ALA A 12 -18.31 -16.50 4.71
N GLU A 13 -18.82 -16.75 3.50
CA GLU A 13 -18.06 -17.32 2.39
C GLU A 13 -16.95 -16.37 1.89
N ASN A 14 -17.22 -15.06 1.84
CA ASN A 14 -16.19 -14.07 1.50
C ASN A 14 -15.11 -13.95 2.59
N SER A 15 -15.49 -14.11 3.86
CA SER A 15 -14.55 -14.10 4.99
C SER A 15 -13.65 -15.34 5.01
N LEU A 16 -14.19 -16.52 4.70
CA LEU A 16 -13.42 -17.77 4.57
C LEU A 16 -12.44 -17.69 3.40
N ASN A 17 -12.88 -17.19 2.24
CA ASN A 17 -12.01 -16.96 1.08
C ASN A 17 -10.90 -15.92 1.34
N LEU A 18 -11.14 -14.94 2.22
CA LEU A 18 -10.13 -13.98 2.68
C LEU A 18 -9.09 -14.63 3.59
N ILE A 19 -9.54 -15.47 4.54
CA ILE A 19 -8.67 -16.19 5.47
C ILE A 19 -7.77 -17.17 4.71
N ASP A 20 -8.32 -17.94 3.77
CA ASP A 20 -7.53 -18.90 2.98
C ASP A 20 -6.52 -18.21 2.07
N LYS A 21 -6.90 -17.08 1.43
CA LYS A 21 -5.97 -16.24 0.67
C LYS A 21 -4.89 -15.62 1.55
N LEU A 22 -5.20 -15.27 2.79
CA LEU A 22 -4.23 -14.77 3.76
C LEU A 22 -3.27 -15.88 4.20
N ILE A 23 -3.75 -17.10 4.42
CA ILE A 23 -2.94 -18.26 4.80
C ILE A 23 -2.00 -18.68 3.65
N ASP A 24 -2.49 -18.79 2.42
CA ASP A 24 -1.68 -19.12 1.23
C ASP A 24 -0.60 -18.07 0.97
N LYS A 25 -0.95 -16.80 1.17
CA LYS A 25 0.00 -15.69 1.15
C LYS A 25 1.05 -15.86 2.24
N ILE A 26 0.64 -16.08 3.49
CA ILE A 26 1.53 -16.25 4.64
C ILE A 26 2.56 -17.36 4.37
N ASP A 27 2.16 -18.53 3.87
CA ASP A 27 3.10 -19.64 3.64
C ASP A 27 4.08 -19.38 2.48
N LYS A 28 3.66 -18.68 1.43
CA LYS A 28 4.56 -18.21 0.37
C LYS A 28 5.54 -17.14 0.87
N TYR A 29 5.12 -16.30 1.83
CA TYR A 29 5.92 -15.20 2.38
C TYR A 29 6.91 -15.62 3.48
N LYS A 30 6.59 -16.67 4.26
CA LYS A 30 7.53 -17.29 5.22
C LYS A 30 8.85 -17.73 4.57
N GLN A 31 8.80 -18.17 3.31
CA GLN A 31 10.02 -18.55 2.58
C GLN A 31 10.88 -17.34 2.15
N ILE A 32 10.25 -16.19 1.86
CA ILE A 32 10.90 -14.98 1.34
C ILE A 32 11.65 -14.20 2.44
N LYS A 33 11.19 -14.28 3.70
CA LYS A 33 11.67 -13.45 4.81
C LYS A 33 12.89 -14.00 5.56
N LYS A 34 13.35 -15.21 5.24
CA LYS A 34 14.49 -15.87 5.93
C LYS A 34 15.83 -15.17 5.72
N ASP A 35 15.98 -14.38 4.65
CA ASP A 35 17.15 -13.54 4.38
C ASP A 35 16.74 -12.07 4.26
N THR A 36 17.24 -11.23 5.18
CA THR A 36 17.02 -9.78 5.20
C THR A 36 17.47 -9.13 3.88
N THR A 37 18.56 -9.59 3.28
CA THR A 37 19.08 -9.04 2.03
C THR A 37 18.12 -9.31 0.89
N THR A 38 17.72 -10.57 0.72
CA THR A 38 16.72 -10.99 -0.28
C THR A 38 15.40 -10.25 -0.10
N PHE A 39 14.91 -10.12 1.14
CA PHE A 39 13.68 -9.36 1.42
C PHE A 39 13.80 -7.89 0.97
N LEU A 40 14.87 -7.20 1.35
CA LEU A 40 15.09 -5.79 0.98
C LEU A 40 15.20 -5.60 -0.54
N ARG A 41 15.82 -6.54 -1.25
CA ARG A 41 15.92 -6.53 -2.72
C ARG A 41 14.56 -6.74 -3.39
N LEU A 42 13.77 -7.69 -2.90
CA LEU A 42 12.41 -7.93 -3.41
C LEU A 42 11.47 -6.76 -3.11
N LEU A 43 11.58 -6.16 -1.92
CA LEU A 43 10.85 -4.95 -1.57
C LEU A 43 11.22 -3.80 -2.51
N TYR A 44 12.50 -3.63 -2.81
CA TYR A 44 12.98 -2.62 -3.74
C TYR A 44 12.42 -2.82 -5.16
N LEU A 45 12.38 -4.06 -5.65
CA LEU A 45 11.78 -4.38 -6.95
C LEU A 45 10.27 -4.11 -6.99
N GLU A 46 9.52 -4.45 -5.94
CA GLU A 46 8.09 -4.14 -5.84
C GLU A 46 7.85 -2.62 -5.84
N VAL A 47 8.63 -1.88 -5.06
CA VAL A 47 8.55 -0.41 -4.99
C VAL A 47 8.86 0.21 -6.35
N LEU A 48 9.91 -0.26 -7.05
CA LEU A 48 10.24 0.19 -8.40
C LEU A 48 9.11 -0.11 -9.39
N GLY A 49 8.59 -1.34 -9.41
CA GLY A 49 7.50 -1.72 -10.31
C GLY A 49 6.27 -0.83 -10.13
N ASN A 50 5.87 -0.58 -8.89
CA ASN A 50 4.77 0.34 -8.58
C ASN A 50 5.07 1.79 -9.02
N LEU A 51 6.30 2.26 -8.85
CA LEU A 51 6.71 3.60 -9.30
C LEU A 51 6.66 3.72 -10.82
N GLU A 52 7.15 2.73 -11.57
CA GLU A 52 7.10 2.71 -13.04
C GLU A 52 5.65 2.75 -13.54
N ILE A 53 4.75 1.97 -12.92
CA ILE A 53 3.32 2.03 -13.22
C ILE A 53 2.77 3.44 -12.95
N LEU A 54 3.07 4.03 -11.79
CA LEU A 54 2.53 5.34 -11.43
C LEU A 54 3.13 6.49 -12.26
N ASN A 55 4.36 6.35 -12.76
CA ASN A 55 5.04 7.36 -13.58
C ASN A 55 4.40 7.52 -14.97
N VAL A 56 3.75 6.48 -15.51
CA VAL A 56 3.09 6.53 -16.81
C VAL A 56 1.63 7.00 -16.75
N ILE A 57 1.13 7.38 -15.57
CA ILE A 57 -0.26 7.71 -15.33
C ILE A 57 -0.42 9.22 -15.10
N ASP A 58 -1.33 9.86 -15.84
CA ASP A 58 -1.75 11.23 -15.53
C ASP A 58 -2.79 11.23 -14.41
N PHE A 59 -2.38 11.49 -13.16
CA PHE A 59 -3.29 11.56 -12.01
C PHE A 59 -4.41 12.59 -12.16
N LYS A 60 -4.25 13.62 -13.01
CA LYS A 60 -5.32 14.62 -13.22
C LYS A 60 -6.53 14.02 -13.91
N ALA A 61 -6.33 13.03 -14.78
CA ALA A 61 -7.41 12.30 -15.45
C ALA A 61 -8.33 11.55 -14.46
N TYR A 62 -7.85 11.30 -13.24
CA TYR A 62 -8.56 10.54 -12.20
C TYR A 62 -9.27 11.42 -11.17
N LYS A 63 -9.26 12.75 -11.33
CA LYS A 63 -9.83 13.70 -10.34
C LYS A 63 -11.34 13.53 -10.13
N THR A 64 -12.06 13.11 -11.17
CA THR A 64 -13.53 13.00 -11.17
C THR A 64 -14.02 11.56 -11.23
N LEU A 65 -13.11 10.58 -11.27
CA LEU A 65 -13.48 9.18 -11.42
C LEU A 65 -13.92 8.58 -10.09
N LYS A 66 -14.93 7.71 -10.14
CA LYS A 66 -15.36 6.90 -9.02
C LYS A 66 -14.33 5.80 -8.72
N PRO A 67 -14.25 5.29 -7.48
CA PRO A 67 -13.35 4.20 -7.13
C PRO A 67 -13.53 2.93 -7.98
N ASN A 68 -14.75 2.61 -8.42
CA ASN A 68 -15.07 1.43 -9.22
C ASN A 68 -14.99 1.65 -10.74
N ASP A 69 -14.51 2.83 -11.18
CA ASP A 69 -14.31 3.10 -12.60
C ASP A 69 -13.37 2.05 -13.24
N PRO A 70 -13.65 1.55 -14.47
CA PRO A 70 -12.83 0.53 -15.11
C PRO A 70 -11.34 0.88 -15.21
N ASN A 71 -11.01 2.16 -15.38
CA ASN A 71 -9.61 2.62 -15.46
C ASN A 71 -8.94 2.57 -14.09
N ILE A 72 -9.68 2.90 -13.02
CA ILE A 72 -9.19 2.73 -11.63
C ILE A 72 -8.98 1.26 -11.32
N LYS A 73 -9.98 0.43 -11.62
CA LYS A 73 -9.90 -1.01 -11.38
C LYS A 73 -8.72 -1.64 -12.09
N SER A 74 -8.46 -1.22 -13.34
CA SER A 74 -7.29 -1.67 -14.11
C SER A 74 -5.98 -1.20 -13.49
N LEU A 75 -5.88 0.08 -13.10
CA LEU A 75 -4.69 0.63 -12.45
C LEU A 75 -4.36 -0.09 -11.13
N ILE A 76 -5.35 -0.26 -10.26
CA ILE A 76 -5.14 -0.84 -8.93
C ILE A 76 -4.77 -2.33 -9.00
N LYS A 77 -5.22 -3.04 -10.04
CA LYS A 77 -4.78 -4.43 -10.31
C LYS A 77 -3.28 -4.53 -10.62
N LEU A 78 -2.67 -3.48 -11.18
CA LEU A 78 -1.24 -3.46 -11.49
C LEU A 78 -0.38 -3.19 -10.26
N LEU A 79 -0.93 -2.48 -9.26
CA LEU A 79 -0.19 -2.16 -8.04
C LEU A 79 -0.09 -3.37 -7.11
N CYS A 80 1.16 -3.69 -6.74
CA CYS A 80 1.50 -4.86 -5.92
C CYS A 80 1.89 -4.45 -4.49
N THR A 81 1.44 -5.23 -3.52
CA THR A 81 1.74 -5.04 -2.08
C THR A 81 2.25 -6.31 -1.42
N ASN A 82 2.53 -7.34 -2.21
CA ASN A 82 2.85 -8.69 -1.76
C ASN A 82 4.08 -8.74 -0.82
N VAL A 83 5.18 -8.11 -1.23
CA VAL A 83 6.42 -8.09 -0.44
C VAL A 83 6.30 -7.08 0.71
N SER A 84 5.70 -5.92 0.44
CA SER A 84 5.44 -4.88 1.43
C SER A 84 4.55 -5.37 2.59
N GLU A 85 3.51 -6.14 2.31
CA GLU A 85 2.58 -6.73 3.28
C GLU A 85 3.30 -7.77 4.15
N ALA A 86 4.19 -8.55 3.53
CA ALA A 86 4.93 -9.62 4.20
C ALA A 86 5.76 -9.16 5.42
N ILE A 87 6.10 -7.87 5.50
CA ILE A 87 6.84 -7.33 6.63
C ILE A 87 6.06 -7.42 7.96
N PHE A 88 4.72 -7.35 7.89
CA PHE A 88 3.86 -7.25 9.07
C PHE A 88 3.47 -8.61 9.66
N TYR A 89 3.66 -9.71 8.93
CA TYR A 89 3.44 -11.05 9.48
C TYR A 89 4.56 -11.42 10.45
N LYS A 90 4.17 -11.86 11.66
CA LYS A 90 5.08 -12.42 12.65
C LYS A 90 5.42 -13.86 12.28
N GLU A 91 6.71 -14.19 12.33
CA GLU A 91 7.14 -15.55 12.64
C GLU A 91 7.57 -15.56 14.11
N ASP A 92 7.31 -16.66 14.81
CA ASP A 92 7.84 -16.88 16.15
C ASP A 92 9.38 -16.79 16.14
N ASP A 93 9.92 -16.18 17.20
CA ASP A 93 11.33 -15.98 17.55
C ASP A 93 12.19 -14.99 16.75
N THR A 94 12.56 -13.91 17.44
CA THR A 94 13.85 -13.17 17.52
C THR A 94 14.65 -12.78 16.27
N LYS A 95 14.41 -13.31 15.06
CA LYS A 95 15.21 -13.09 13.85
C LYS A 95 14.87 -11.82 13.06
N ASN A 96 13.76 -11.15 13.38
CA ASN A 96 13.28 -9.97 12.63
C ASN A 96 13.75 -8.62 13.19
N ALA A 97 14.40 -8.56 14.36
CA ALA A 97 14.80 -7.28 14.97
C ALA A 97 15.70 -6.45 14.03
N GLY A 98 16.65 -7.07 13.33
CA GLY A 98 17.56 -6.38 12.42
C GLY A 98 16.88 -5.73 11.21
N LEU A 99 15.86 -6.38 10.63
CA LEU A 99 15.08 -5.83 9.51
C LEU A 99 14.24 -4.62 9.96
N TYR A 100 13.56 -4.74 11.10
CA TYR A 100 12.75 -3.66 11.66
C TYR A 100 13.61 -2.43 12.01
N GLU A 101 14.78 -2.63 12.61
CA GLU A 101 15.72 -1.54 12.90
C GLU A 101 16.21 -0.84 11.62
N LYS A 102 16.52 -1.58 10.55
CA LYS A 102 16.89 -0.99 9.25
C LYS A 102 15.77 -0.13 8.66
N LEU A 103 14.51 -0.53 8.84
CA LEU A 103 13.33 0.16 8.28
C LEU A 103 12.73 1.21 9.22
N ARG A 104 13.16 1.27 10.48
CA ARG A 104 12.88 2.39 11.40
C ARG A 104 13.62 3.67 11.02
N LYS A 105 14.59 3.61 10.09
CA LYS A 105 15.25 4.80 9.56
C LYS A 105 14.22 5.80 9.01
N GLN A 106 14.36 7.04 9.44
CA GLN A 106 13.51 8.14 8.99
C GLN A 106 13.92 8.60 7.59
N GLY A 107 12.93 9.00 6.81
CA GLY A 107 13.10 9.72 5.56
C GLY A 107 12.08 10.84 5.42
N GLN A 108 12.22 11.59 4.34
CA GLN A 108 11.37 12.74 4.05
C GLN A 108 10.41 12.40 2.91
N VAL A 109 9.11 12.50 3.16
CA VAL A 109 8.09 12.47 2.12
C VAL A 109 7.86 13.91 1.67
N LYS A 110 8.15 14.21 0.40
CA LYS A 110 8.09 15.57 -0.14
C LYS A 110 6.64 15.94 -0.51
N ASN A 111 6.18 17.09 -0.03
CA ASN A 111 4.84 17.62 -0.32
C ASN A 111 4.86 18.59 -1.51
N ARG A 112 5.35 18.13 -2.66
CA ARG A 112 5.55 18.98 -3.85
C ARG A 112 4.26 19.65 -4.32
N GLU A 113 3.15 18.92 -4.29
CA GLU A 113 1.84 19.39 -4.77
C GLU A 113 0.93 19.97 -3.68
N ARG A 114 1.41 20.10 -2.43
CA ARG A 114 0.59 20.55 -1.28
C ARG A 114 -0.70 19.76 -1.07
N LYS A 115 -0.68 18.48 -1.45
CA LYS A 115 -1.80 17.51 -1.37
C LYS A 115 -1.48 16.33 -0.45
N LEU A 116 -0.32 16.37 0.23
CA LEU A 116 0.09 15.30 1.13
C LEU A 116 -0.83 15.26 2.35
N MET A 117 -1.32 14.07 2.66
CA MET A 117 -2.17 13.76 3.80
C MET A 117 -1.36 12.97 4.82
N LYS A 118 -1.61 13.21 6.10
CA LYS A 118 -1.07 12.41 7.21
C LYS A 118 -2.21 11.95 8.11
N LEU A 119 -2.05 10.80 8.77
CA LEU A 119 -2.99 10.35 9.79
C LEU A 119 -2.57 10.98 11.12
N GLU A 120 -3.46 11.78 11.71
CA GLU A 120 -3.30 12.36 13.05
C GLU A 120 -4.59 12.13 13.83
N ASP A 121 -4.48 11.55 15.03
CA ASP A 121 -5.62 11.24 15.90
C ASP A 121 -6.72 10.44 15.19
N GLY A 122 -6.31 9.48 14.34
CA GLY A 122 -7.22 8.66 13.54
C GLY A 122 -7.88 9.38 12.35
N GLN A 123 -7.53 10.64 12.08
CA GLN A 123 -8.09 11.43 10.98
C GLN A 123 -7.03 11.81 9.94
N GLU A 124 -7.39 11.74 8.66
CA GLU A 124 -6.53 12.24 7.59
C GLU A 124 -6.55 13.77 7.56
N ARG A 125 -5.39 14.39 7.79
CA ARG A 125 -5.20 15.84 7.76
C ARG A 125 -4.22 16.25 6.68
N LEU A 126 -4.50 17.38 6.03
CA LEU A 126 -3.62 17.97 5.03
C LEU A 126 -2.34 18.50 5.68
N VAL A 127 -1.19 18.14 5.12
CA VAL A 127 0.11 18.63 5.53
C VAL A 127 0.32 20.04 4.98
N LYS A 128 0.50 21.02 5.88
CA LYS A 128 0.84 22.41 5.51
C LYS A 128 2.32 22.59 5.15
N GLY A 129 3.20 21.75 5.71
CA GLY A 129 4.64 21.82 5.49
C GLY A 129 5.10 21.32 4.10
N LYS A 130 6.36 21.63 3.75
CA LYS A 130 7.00 21.19 2.50
C LYS A 130 7.32 19.68 2.48
N PHE A 131 7.37 19.04 3.64
CA PHE A 131 7.63 17.62 3.81
C PHE A 131 7.00 17.14 5.12
N ILE A 132 6.89 15.82 5.25
CA ILE A 132 6.73 15.13 6.54
C ILE A 132 7.89 14.16 6.73
N TYR A 133 8.21 13.92 8.00
CA TYR A 133 9.11 12.84 8.38
C TYR A 133 8.28 11.61 8.72
N GLU A 134 8.57 10.51 8.05
CA GLU A 134 8.02 9.19 8.32
C GLU A 134 9.20 8.22 8.31
N ASN A 135 9.14 7.12 9.08
CA ASN A 135 10.07 6.01 8.88
C ASN A 135 9.60 5.09 7.75
N VAL A 136 10.50 4.25 7.23
CA VAL A 136 10.18 3.37 6.09
C VAL A 136 9.03 2.42 6.43
N LEU A 137 8.95 1.90 7.66
CA LEU A 137 7.83 1.05 8.10
C LEU A 137 6.48 1.78 8.03
N GLN A 138 6.42 3.04 8.45
CA GLN A 138 5.21 3.87 8.37
C GLN A 138 4.81 4.12 6.92
N ALA A 139 5.77 4.42 6.05
CA ALA A 139 5.52 4.62 4.63
C ALA A 139 5.04 3.34 3.92
N ILE A 140 5.62 2.17 4.26
CA ILE A 140 5.18 0.86 3.78
C ILE A 140 3.76 0.58 4.26
N SER A 141 3.50 0.74 5.57
CA SER A 141 2.18 0.52 6.17
C SER A 141 1.11 1.37 5.50
N PHE A 142 1.40 2.66 5.29
CA PHE A 142 0.50 3.55 4.56
C PHE A 142 0.24 3.03 3.15
N THR A 143 1.28 2.69 2.41
CA THR A 143 1.17 2.27 1.00
C THR A 143 0.33 1.01 0.85
N VAL A 144 0.60 -0.01 1.68
CA VAL A 144 -0.17 -1.27 1.72
C VAL A 144 -1.65 -0.98 2.00
N VAL A 145 -1.94 -0.31 3.11
CA VAL A 145 -3.32 -0.03 3.53
C VAL A 145 -4.08 0.79 2.49
N LYS A 146 -3.45 1.79 1.86
CA LYS A 146 -4.15 2.63 0.86
C LYS A 146 -4.36 1.93 -0.47
N ILE A 147 -3.42 1.10 -0.93
CA ILE A 147 -3.61 0.31 -2.15
C ILE A 147 -4.70 -0.74 -1.92
N ASP A 148 -4.67 -1.45 -0.79
CA ASP A 148 -5.67 -2.48 -0.48
C ASP A 148 -7.06 -1.86 -0.32
N LEU A 149 -7.17 -0.72 0.36
CA LEU A 149 -8.44 0.03 0.43
C LEU A 149 -8.96 0.40 -0.96
N LEU A 150 -8.11 0.93 -1.85
CA LEU A 150 -8.52 1.25 -3.21
C LEU A 150 -8.94 -0.01 -4.00
N ARG A 151 -8.31 -1.15 -3.72
CA ARG A 151 -8.65 -2.44 -4.35
C ARG A 151 -10.05 -2.88 -3.93
N GLU A 152 -10.35 -2.84 -2.63
CA GLU A 152 -11.69 -3.15 -2.11
C GLU A 152 -12.75 -2.20 -2.70
N LEU A 153 -12.49 -0.88 -2.63
CA LEU A 153 -13.41 0.13 -3.16
C LEU A 153 -13.66 -0.02 -4.66
N SER A 154 -12.66 -0.48 -5.43
CA SER A 154 -12.81 -0.69 -6.88
C SER A 154 -13.69 -1.88 -7.26
N ASN A 155 -14.04 -2.73 -6.29
CA ASN A 155 -14.92 -3.88 -6.49
C ASN A 155 -16.36 -3.63 -6.02
N LEU A 156 -16.63 -2.51 -5.35
CA LEU A 156 -17.97 -2.13 -4.93
C LEU A 156 -18.84 -1.74 -6.13
N LYS A 157 -20.14 -2.02 -5.99
CA LYS A 157 -21.19 -1.56 -6.90
C LYS A 157 -21.49 -0.08 -6.66
N ASP A 158 -22.17 0.55 -7.62
CA ASP A 158 -22.47 1.98 -7.54
C ASP A 158 -23.34 2.33 -6.33
N GLU A 159 -24.31 1.47 -5.98
CA GLU A 159 -25.19 1.66 -4.83
C GLU A 159 -24.43 1.58 -3.49
N GLU A 160 -23.40 0.73 -3.42
CA GLU A 160 -22.54 0.58 -2.24
C GLU A 160 -21.59 1.78 -2.07
N LEU A 161 -21.29 2.51 -3.16
CA LEU A 161 -20.47 3.71 -3.10
C LEU A 161 -21.25 4.93 -2.60
N GLU A 162 -22.58 4.96 -2.73
CA GLU A 162 -23.41 6.11 -2.32
C GLU A 162 -23.35 6.40 -0.82
N ILE A 163 -23.09 5.38 0.00
CA ILE A 163 -22.96 5.53 1.46
C ILE A 163 -21.58 6.06 1.89
N LEU A 164 -20.61 6.12 0.98
CA LEU A 164 -19.24 6.54 1.29
C LEU A 164 -19.07 8.06 1.12
N LYS A 165 -18.16 8.62 1.91
CA LYS A 165 -17.70 10.00 1.68
C LYS A 165 -17.02 10.10 0.30
N PRO A 166 -17.11 11.26 -0.39
CA PRO A 166 -16.44 11.46 -1.67
C PRO A 166 -14.94 11.14 -1.61
N ILE A 167 -14.49 10.27 -2.50
CA ILE A 167 -13.12 9.75 -2.51
C ILE A 167 -12.30 10.48 -3.57
N LYS A 168 -11.27 11.22 -3.15
CA LYS A 168 -10.34 11.90 -4.06
C LYS A 168 -9.24 10.95 -4.50
N ILE A 169 -9.48 10.23 -5.60
CA ILE A 169 -8.55 9.19 -6.07
C ILE A 169 -7.20 9.77 -6.49
N ASP A 170 -7.19 10.92 -7.19
CA ASP A 170 -5.96 11.62 -7.58
C ASP A 170 -5.06 11.91 -6.36
N VAL A 171 -5.66 12.39 -5.27
CA VAL A 171 -4.95 12.69 -4.02
C VAL A 171 -4.40 11.40 -3.39
N ARG A 172 -5.17 10.31 -3.39
CA ARG A 172 -4.72 9.03 -2.82
C ARG A 172 -3.55 8.44 -3.61
N LEU A 173 -3.63 8.41 -4.93
CA LEU A 173 -2.56 7.93 -5.82
C LEU A 173 -1.29 8.78 -5.66
N LEU A 174 -1.44 10.10 -5.60
CA LEU A 174 -0.32 11.00 -5.31
C LEU A 174 0.35 10.66 -3.97
N ASN A 175 -0.44 10.48 -2.92
CA ASN A 175 0.06 10.18 -1.59
C ASN A 175 0.80 8.84 -1.52
N ILE A 176 0.31 7.83 -2.25
CA ILE A 176 0.99 6.54 -2.45
C ILE A 176 2.32 6.76 -3.17
N ASN A 177 2.31 7.47 -4.30
CA ASN A 177 3.51 7.76 -5.08
C ASN A 177 4.62 8.44 -4.26
N GLN A 178 4.27 9.47 -3.48
CA GLN A 178 5.26 10.19 -2.66
C GLN A 178 5.90 9.30 -1.57
N ARG A 179 5.17 8.32 -1.04
CA ARG A 179 5.70 7.38 -0.04
C ARG A 179 6.53 6.29 -0.67
N LEU A 180 6.14 5.77 -1.84
CA LEU A 180 6.98 4.88 -2.63
C LEU A 180 8.31 5.54 -2.99
N LEU A 181 8.31 6.82 -3.38
CA LEU A 181 9.54 7.58 -3.64
C LEU A 181 10.44 7.71 -2.40
N MET A 182 9.84 7.94 -1.23
CA MET A 182 10.58 8.00 0.03
C MET A 182 11.15 6.63 0.43
N ILE A 183 10.38 5.55 0.24
CA ILE A 183 10.84 4.17 0.48
C ILE A 183 12.02 3.87 -0.43
N LYS A 184 11.90 4.10 -1.76
CA LYS A 184 13.00 3.91 -2.72
C LYS A 184 14.24 4.68 -2.28
N SER A 185 14.11 5.98 -2.00
CA SER A 185 15.25 6.82 -1.59
C SER A 185 15.92 6.35 -0.30
N SER A 186 15.18 5.71 0.60
CA SER A 186 15.71 5.13 1.83
C SER A 186 16.41 3.79 1.57
N LEU A 187 15.85 2.95 0.69
CA LEU A 187 16.42 1.68 0.25
C LEU A 187 17.69 1.90 -0.59
N ASP A 188 17.75 2.88 -1.48
CA ASP A 188 18.93 3.22 -2.31
C ASP A 188 20.21 3.44 -1.46
N LYS A 189 20.05 3.82 -0.19
CA LYS A 189 21.14 4.08 0.77
C LYS A 189 21.57 2.83 1.54
N MET A 190 20.85 1.72 1.41
CA MET A 190 21.14 0.48 2.13
C MET A 190 22.17 -0.36 1.33
N PRO A 191 23.23 -0.88 1.98
CA PRO A 191 24.23 -1.72 1.31
C PRO A 191 23.65 -2.90 0.52
N GLU A 192 22.57 -3.49 1.02
CA GLU A 192 21.90 -4.68 0.48
C GLU A 192 21.34 -4.48 -0.94
N VAL A 193 21.02 -3.23 -1.30
CA VAL A 193 20.35 -2.83 -2.54
C VAL A 193 21.17 -1.83 -3.36
N LYS A 194 22.31 -1.37 -2.86
CA LYS A 194 23.15 -0.36 -3.52
C LYS A 194 23.57 -0.73 -4.95
N GLU A 195 23.79 -2.02 -5.23
CA GLU A 195 24.15 -2.53 -6.56
C GLU A 195 22.97 -2.51 -7.56
N MET A 196 21.74 -2.45 -7.05
CA MET A 196 20.50 -2.37 -7.84
C MET A 196 19.98 -0.93 -7.96
N ALA A 197 20.53 -0.01 -7.15
CA ALA A 197 20.16 1.39 -7.15
C ALA A 197 20.61 2.06 -8.45
N ARG A 198 19.67 2.75 -9.10
CA ARG A 198 19.88 3.61 -10.26
C ARG A 198 19.38 5.01 -9.93
#